data_AF-A0A915MX37-F1
#
_entry.id   AF-A0A915MX37-F1
#
_cell.length_a   1.000
_cell.length_b   1.000
_cell.length_c   1.000
_cell.angle_alpha   90.00
_cell.angle_beta   90.00
_cell.angle_gamma   90.00
#
_symmetry.space_group_name_H-M   'P 1'
#
loop_
_entity.id
_entity.type
_entity.pdbx_description
1 polymer ?
#
loop_
_entity_poly.entity_id
_entity_poly.type
_entity_poly.pdbx_seq_one_letter_code
_entity_poly.pdbx_strand_id
1 'polypeptide(L)' 'DFRFSFWEDIRPKGRNLCFDVAQNQPKASITLFACHGMKGNQHFKYQSKNKQLIHVLTSLCLDCDSSTGEELKLST' A
#
# COMPACT_ATOMS: atom_id res chain seq x y z
N ASP A 1 5.18 5.75 -12.65
CA ASP A 1 6.28 4.97 -12.07
C ASP A 1 6.20 5.06 -10.55
N PHE A 2 6.24 3.92 -9.86
CA PHE A 2 6.12 3.80 -8.40
C PHE A 2 7.37 3.11 -7.84
N ARG A 3 7.77 3.49 -6.62
CA ARG A 3 8.90 2.89 -5.92
C ARG A 3 8.49 2.43 -4.53
N PHE A 4 9.01 1.28 -4.13
CA PHE A 4 9.08 0.89 -2.73
C PHE A 4 10.33 1.55 -2.12
N SER A 5 10.15 2.37 -1.09
CA SER A 5 11.24 3.18 -0.51
C SER A 5 11.92 2.49 0.67
N PHE A 6 13.07 3.03 1.09
CA PHE A 6 13.77 2.60 2.31
C PHE A 6 12.92 2.71 3.58
N TRP A 7 11.93 3.60 3.59
CA TRP A 7 11.01 3.80 4.72
C TRP A 7 9.89 2.77 4.77
N GLU A 8 9.95 1.74 3.91
CA GLU A 8 8.96 0.66 3.82
C GLU A 8 7.57 1.20 3.42
N ASP A 9 7.55 2.18 2.52
CA ASP A 9 6.33 2.76 1.93
C ASP A 9 6.41 2.77 0.40
N ILE A 10 5.25 2.97 -0.24
CA ILE A 10 5.12 2.99 -1.71
C ILE A 10 4.79 4.40 -2.15
N ARG A 11 5.59 4.95 -3.08
CA ARG A 11 5.47 6.36 -3.52
C ARG A 11 5.58 6.47 -5.04
N PRO A 12 4.81 7.35 -5.70
CA PRO A 12 5.08 7.70 -7.09
C PRO A 12 6.42 8.44 -7.21
N LYS A 13 7.11 8.24 -8.33
CA LYS A 13 8.39 8.92 -8.62
C LYS A 13 8.18 10.44 -8.70
N GLY A 14 9.04 11.19 -8.02
CA GLY A 14 9.05 12.65 -8.07
C GLY A 14 8.01 13.37 -7.19
N ARG A 15 7.22 12.65 -6.39
CA ARG A 15 6.28 13.25 -5.43
C ARG A 15 6.48 12.67 -4.03
N ASN A 16 6.19 13.47 -3.00
CA ASN A 16 6.23 13.03 -1.61
C ASN A 16 4.84 12.59 -1.11
N LEU A 17 4.23 11.68 -1.88
CA LEU A 17 2.96 11.03 -1.54
C LEU A 17 3.19 9.54 -1.31
N CYS A 18 2.48 8.97 -0.37
CA CYS A 18 2.58 7.57 0.05
C CYS A 18 1.24 6.89 -0.15
N PHE A 19 1.28 5.59 -0.45
CA PHE A 19 0.10 4.75 -0.28
C PHE A 19 -0.31 4.78 1.19
N ASP A 20 -1.60 5.02 1.41
CA ASP A 20 -2.19 5.20 2.73
C ASP A 20 -3.52 4.45 2.81
N VAL A 21 -3.66 3.63 3.86
CA VAL A 21 -4.86 2.86 4.17
C VAL A 21 -5.55 3.45 5.40
N ALA A 22 -6.52 4.35 5.19
CA ALA A 22 -7.23 4.99 6.29
C ALA A 22 -8.12 4.04 7.12
N GLN A 23 -8.53 2.89 6.54
CA GLN A 23 -9.44 1.95 7.18
C GLN A 23 -8.78 0.58 7.39
N ASN A 24 -8.84 0.06 8.62
CA ASN A 24 -8.22 -1.21 8.98
C ASN A 24 -9.16 -2.41 8.73
N GLN A 25 -9.62 -2.58 7.49
CA GLN A 25 -10.58 -3.64 7.14
C GLN A 25 -10.32 -4.24 5.74
N PRO A 26 -10.80 -5.46 5.46
CA PRO A 26 -10.78 -6.02 4.12
C PRO A 26 -11.48 -5.10 3.11
N LYS A 27 -10.95 -5.07 1.88
CA LYS A 27 -11.40 -4.21 0.78
C LYS A 27 -11.26 -2.70 1.03
N ALA A 28 -10.54 -2.28 2.08
CA ALA A 28 -10.20 -0.88 2.26
C ALA A 28 -9.42 -0.35 1.05
N SER A 29 -9.85 0.80 0.51
CA SER A 29 -9.18 1.47 -0.60
C SER A 29 -7.81 2.02 -0.19
N ILE A 30 -6.89 2.05 -1.16
CA ILE A 30 -5.58 2.69 -1.02
C ILE A 30 -5.66 4.09 -1.62
N THR A 31 -5.30 5.09 -0.83
CA THR A 31 -5.24 6.48 -1.28
C THR A 31 -3.81 7.00 -1.33
N LEU A 32 -3.59 8.14 -1.98
CA LEU A 32 -2.33 8.87 -1.91
C LEU A 32 -2.43 9.97 -0.86
N PHE A 33 -1.63 9.86 0.20
CA PHE A 33 -1.55 10.87 1.26
C PHE A 33 -0.12 11.38 1.44
N ALA A 34 0.05 12.54 2.08
CA ALA A 34 1.37 13.08 2.36
C ALA A 34 2.19 12.09 3.19
N CYS A 35 3.41 11.78 2.73
CA CYS A 35 4.29 10.90 3.49
C CYS A 35 4.72 11.58 4.79
N HIS A 36 4.48 10.94 5.93
CA HIS A 36 4.86 11.48 7.25
C HIS A 36 5.92 10.65 8.00
N GLY A 37 6.29 9.47 7.49
CA GLY A 37 7.41 8.67 8.03
C GLY A 37 7.17 8.01 9.39
N MET A 38 5.97 8.13 9.96
CA MET A 38 5.59 7.51 11.24
C MET A 38 5.14 6.05 11.09
N LYS A 39 5.23 5.48 9.87
CA LYS A 39 4.69 4.15 9.53
C LYS A 39 3.17 4.09 9.75
N GLY A 40 2.65 3.00 10.33
CA GLY A 40 1.22 2.82 10.57
C GLY A 40 0.47 2.46 9.28
N ASN A 41 -0.52 3.27 8.93
CA ASN A 41 -1.34 3.13 7.72
C ASN A 41 -0.58 3.36 6.40
N GLN A 42 0.67 3.82 6.46
CA GLN A 42 1.55 3.99 5.30
C GLN A 42 2.63 2.90 5.20
N HIS A 43 2.60 1.89 6.08
CA HIS A 43 3.66 0.90 6.21
C HIS A 43 3.33 -0.38 5.45
N PHE A 44 4.19 -0.73 4.49
CA PHE A 44 4.07 -1.93 3.67
C PHE A 44 5.34 -2.77 3.78
N LYS A 45 5.17 -4.09 3.73
CA LYS A 45 6.26 -5.06 3.69
C LYS A 45 6.19 -5.87 2.40
N TYR A 46 7.31 -5.97 1.71
CA TYR A 46 7.41 -6.90 0.58
C TYR A 46 7.79 -8.29 1.08
N GLN A 47 6.95 -9.29 0.79
CA GLN A 47 7.20 -10.70 1.06
C GLN A 47 7.70 -11.39 -0.22
N SER A 48 9.01 -11.62 -0.29
CA SER A 48 9.66 -12.14 -1.50
C SER A 48 9.20 -13.53 -1.95
N LYS A 49 8.77 -14.39 -1.01
CA LYS A 49 8.36 -15.78 -1.33
C LYS A 49 7.16 -15.81 -2.28
N ASN A 50 6.14 -15.01 -1.97
CA ASN A 50 4.88 -14.95 -2.71
C ASN A 50 4.79 -13.70 -3.59
N LYS A 51 5.80 -12.83 -3.55
CA LYS A 51 5.85 -11.52 -4.23
C LYS A 51 4.67 -10.61 -3.86
N GLN A 52 4.29 -10.63 -2.58
CA GLN A 52 3.15 -9.85 -2.07
C GLN A 52 3.64 -8.58 -1.36
N LEU A 53 2.89 -7.49 -1.53
CA LEU A 53 3.01 -6.28 -0.73
C LEU A 53 1.95 -6.34 0.36
N ILE A 54 2.39 -6.40 1.61
CA ILE A 54 1.52 -6.60 2.77
C ILE A 54 1.44 -5.29 3.54
N HIS A 55 0.25 -4.76 3.75
CA HIS A 55 0.02 -3.66 4.66
C HIS A 55 0.24 -4.14 6.10
N VAL A 56 1.25 -3.59 6.77
CA VAL A 56 1.79 -4.16 8.01
C VAL A 56 0.77 -4.13 9.14
N LEU A 57 -0.02 -3.05 9.24
CA LEU A 57 -0.98 -2.86 10.32
C LEU A 57 -2.13 -3.87 10.29
N THR A 58 -2.61 -4.23 9.09
CA THR A 58 -3.75 -5.15 8.92
C THR A 58 -3.34 -6.57 8.55
N SER A 59 -2.07 -6.78 8.18
CA SER A 59 -1.58 -8.03 7.59
C SER A 59 -2.33 -8.47 6.31
N LEU A 60 -2.99 -7.52 5.63
CA LEU A 60 -3.67 -7.74 4.36
C LEU A 60 -2.76 -7.35 3.18
N CYS A 61 -2.95 -8.01 2.05
CA CYS A 61 -2.24 -7.76 0.81
C CYS A 61 -2.80 -6.54 0.06
N LEU A 62 -1.92 -5.80 -0.60
CA LEU A 62 -2.29 -4.86 -1.65
C LEU A 62 -2.77 -5.65 -2.87
N ASP A 63 -3.97 -5.35 -3.36
CA ASP A 63 -4.62 -6.08 -4.43
C ASP A 63 -5.31 -5.16 -5.44
N CYS A 64 -5.47 -5.66 -6.65
CA CYS A 64 -6.06 -4.95 -7.78
C CYS A 64 -6.84 -5.93 -8.64
N ASP A 65 -8.12 -5.64 -8.87
CA ASP A 65 -8.90 -6.41 -9.84
C ASP A 65 -8.72 -5.82 -11.24
N SER A 66 -7.84 -6.46 -12.03
CA SER A 66 -7.55 -6.05 -13.40
C SER A 66 -8.72 -6.19 -14.37
N SER A 67 -9.76 -6.96 -14.02
CA SER A 67 -10.91 -7.20 -14.89
C SER A 67 -11.97 -6.10 -14.81
N THR A 68 -12.02 -5.38 -13.68
CA THR A 68 -13.02 -4.34 -13.40
C THR A 68 -12.47 -2.93 -13.57
N GLY A 69 -11.14 -2.78 -13.74
CA GLY A 69 -10.50 -1.47 -13.74
C GLY A 69 -10.60 -0.75 -12.40
N GLU A 70 -10.76 -1.51 -11.32
CA GLU A 70 -11.03 -1.01 -9.98
C GLU A 70 -9.82 -0.36 -9.28
N GLU A 71 -10.14 0.40 -8.24
CA GLU A 71 -9.20 1.00 -7.30
C GLU A 71 -8.37 -0.07 -6.55
N LEU A 72 -7.13 0.28 -6.20
CA LEU A 72 -6.30 -0.54 -5.33
C LEU A 72 -6.98 -0.71 -3.97
N LYS A 73 -7.04 -1.95 -3.48
CA LYS A 73 -7.69 -2.29 -2.21
C LYS A 73 -6.89 -3.31 -1.41
N LEU A 74 -7.24 -3.48 -0.13
CA LEU A 74 -6.72 -4.57 0.68
C LEU A 74 -7.47 -5.88 0.47
N SER A 75 -6.77 -7.00 0.36
CA SER A 75 -7.35 -8.35 0.31
C SER A 75 -6.50 -9.36 1.07
N THR A 76 -7.00 -10.59 1.24
CA THR A 76 -6.31 -11.68 1.94
C THR A 76 -5.32 -12.40 1.04
#